data_AF-A0A372QAQ8-F1
#
_entry.id   AF-A0A372QAQ8-F1
#
_cell.length_a   1.000
_cell.length_b   1.000
_cell.length_c   1.000
_cell.angle_alpha   90.00
_cell.angle_beta   90.00
_cell.angle_gamma   90.00
#
_symmetry.space_group_name_H-M   'P 1'
#
loop_
_entity.id
_entity.type
_entity.pdbx_description
1 polymer ?
#
loop_
_entity_poly.entity_id
_entity_poly.type
_entity_poly.pdbx_seq_one_letter_code
_entity_poly.pdbx_strand_id
1 'polypeptide(L)'
;MDASTSTHVNLSVETVEGWSVVNVKEFLNSKRDYFSLSDTEIGILEKNGINGRAFLDITKEELLSLNVRLGPAKNISKFVAQQKQPSADLKRQFDEMTEKMDNMSRDLKKVRYSEVLWFSAPGTTDTITEKGKTVRLKSKLPIEFPLKLTKTAQKRVYGKFQDPPNVSEKELQEYFINECRPLNTKNSKLVVEDVHSIPLLATRKPDFVFIAKDRPLDALHVVAVGEIKPRSGKGFSNADVGQAITFGEKVLQLQPQRAYVYVVLTDCINIDIYKVTRVHNSNNSYDARFLYGHIKPELLCYPSNGWKYLVTILECNPENLGWLEPSLKFNSDTDIVRLVRSINTGRTSNVYQGKYANMDVVVKLAKDEKYLSCFKREKTVLESLDLPHIPKLHLHDEKSLIMTPLGMKVKSLEKRDIKSIIETLKIVHEKNIVHMDLRRYNFIRDYDEKIIIIDWGYSTTKNETGDFAGALECMPDDILKSLANGEPITYSPRIDLICLVRSFYLMLHKPANTAMERISFDKIPDFKLRAKSVLTFWSSHGKSKLWRKVYQEANNLKYDNLIKALEVLF
;
A
#
# COMPACT_ATOMS: atom_id res chain seq x y z
N MET A 1 -39.10 6.31 -53.85
CA MET A 1 -39.49 4.89 -53.67
C MET A 1 -38.80 4.44 -52.40
N ASP A 2 -39.51 4.55 -51.29
CA ASP A 2 -39.00 4.29 -49.94
C ASP A 2 -38.90 2.78 -49.70
N ALA A 3 -37.71 2.33 -49.35
CA ALA A 3 -37.49 1.00 -48.78
C ALA A 3 -37.64 1.09 -47.27
N SER A 4 -38.74 0.54 -46.75
CA SER A 4 -39.07 0.46 -45.33
C SER A 4 -38.05 -0.39 -44.56
N THR A 5 -37.21 0.25 -43.76
CA THR A 5 -36.41 -0.38 -42.72
C THR A 5 -37.31 -0.71 -41.53
N SER A 6 -37.60 -2.00 -41.35
CA SER A 6 -38.30 -2.54 -40.18
C SER A 6 -37.47 -2.30 -38.91
N THR A 7 -37.84 -1.31 -38.12
CA THR A 7 -37.34 -1.05 -36.78
C THR A 7 -37.76 -2.19 -35.83
N HIS A 8 -36.78 -2.96 -35.33
CA HIS A 8 -37.00 -3.88 -34.22
C HIS A 8 -37.22 -3.08 -32.94
N VAL A 9 -38.48 -2.89 -32.54
CA VAL A 9 -38.83 -2.40 -31.20
C VAL A 9 -38.44 -3.48 -30.19
N ASN A 10 -37.46 -3.18 -29.34
CA ASN A 10 -37.06 -4.04 -28.23
C ASN A 10 -38.05 -3.77 -27.08
N LEU A 11 -38.86 -4.77 -26.70
CA LEU A 11 -39.84 -4.63 -25.62
C LEU A 11 -39.16 -4.90 -24.28
N SER A 12 -39.49 -4.14 -23.23
CA SER A 12 -38.96 -4.46 -21.90
C SER A 12 -39.67 -5.69 -21.32
N VAL A 13 -38.91 -6.55 -20.62
CA VAL A 13 -39.45 -7.75 -19.96
C VAL A 13 -40.60 -7.40 -19.02
N GLU A 14 -40.47 -6.31 -18.25
CA GLU A 14 -41.51 -5.80 -17.35
C GLU A 14 -42.82 -5.45 -18.08
N THR A 15 -42.74 -4.95 -19.32
CA THR A 15 -43.93 -4.65 -20.14
C THR A 15 -44.61 -5.95 -20.58
N VAL A 16 -43.83 -6.94 -21.00
CA VAL A 16 -44.35 -8.23 -21.50
C VAL A 16 -44.93 -9.06 -20.36
N GLU A 17 -44.36 -9.03 -19.16
CA GLU A 17 -44.91 -9.73 -17.99
C GLU A 17 -46.33 -9.28 -17.63
N GLY A 18 -46.66 -8.00 -17.89
CA GLY A 18 -47.98 -7.42 -17.63
C GLY A 18 -49.06 -7.77 -18.65
N TRP A 19 -48.71 -8.48 -19.74
CA TRP A 19 -49.66 -8.78 -20.82
C TRP A 19 -50.73 -9.80 -20.43
N SER A 20 -51.97 -9.47 -20.75
CA SER A 20 -53.07 -10.44 -20.76
C SER A 20 -52.95 -11.41 -21.94
N VAL A 21 -53.73 -12.49 -21.94
CA VAL A 21 -53.82 -13.44 -23.07
C VAL A 21 -54.20 -12.73 -24.38
N VAL A 22 -55.07 -11.72 -24.30
CA VAL A 22 -55.49 -10.90 -25.45
C VAL A 22 -54.29 -10.11 -26.00
N ASN A 23 -53.48 -9.52 -25.12
CA ASN A 23 -52.30 -8.75 -25.55
C ASN A 23 -51.23 -9.66 -26.18
N VAL A 24 -51.02 -10.87 -25.64
CA VAL A 24 -50.12 -11.85 -26.27
C VAL A 24 -50.63 -12.24 -27.66
N LYS A 25 -51.94 -12.48 -27.83
CA LYS A 25 -52.54 -12.78 -29.13
C LYS A 25 -52.35 -11.64 -30.13
N GLU A 26 -52.62 -10.40 -29.74
CA GLU A 26 -52.43 -9.22 -30.58
C GLU A 26 -50.96 -9.10 -31.01
N PHE A 27 -50.03 -9.29 -30.08
CA PHE A 27 -48.60 -9.29 -30.38
C PHE A 27 -48.22 -10.38 -31.38
N LEU A 28 -48.66 -11.62 -31.16
CA LEU A 28 -48.38 -12.74 -32.06
C LEU A 28 -48.98 -12.52 -33.46
N ASN A 29 -50.15 -11.91 -33.55
CA ASN A 29 -50.74 -11.51 -34.83
C ASN A 29 -49.91 -10.42 -35.52
N SER A 30 -49.45 -9.40 -34.78
CA SER A 30 -48.61 -8.33 -35.31
C SER A 30 -47.23 -8.81 -35.81
N LYS A 31 -46.78 -9.97 -35.32
CA LYS A 31 -45.50 -10.62 -35.67
C LYS A 31 -45.70 -11.98 -36.34
N ARG A 32 -46.87 -12.21 -36.94
CA ARG A 32 -47.24 -13.50 -37.53
C ARG A 32 -46.19 -14.02 -38.50
N ASP A 33 -45.76 -13.18 -39.43
CA ASP A 33 -44.79 -13.56 -40.46
C ASP A 33 -43.40 -13.80 -39.87
N TYR A 34 -43.00 -12.98 -38.89
CA TYR A 34 -41.73 -13.11 -38.18
C TYR A 34 -41.60 -14.46 -37.46
N PHE A 35 -42.69 -14.91 -36.82
CA PHE A 35 -42.72 -16.24 -36.18
C PHE A 35 -43.13 -17.36 -37.14
N SER A 36 -43.63 -17.03 -38.33
CA SER A 36 -44.19 -17.97 -39.32
C SER A 36 -45.41 -18.76 -38.81
N LEU A 37 -46.25 -18.12 -37.98
CA LEU A 37 -47.42 -18.73 -37.34
C LEU A 37 -48.65 -18.76 -38.26
N SER A 38 -49.48 -19.79 -38.12
CA SER A 38 -50.84 -19.84 -38.68
C SER A 38 -51.89 -19.32 -37.71
N ASP A 39 -53.09 -18.97 -38.22
CA ASP A 39 -54.27 -18.63 -37.39
C ASP A 39 -54.55 -19.70 -36.33
N THR A 40 -54.44 -20.97 -36.72
CA THR A 40 -54.66 -22.12 -35.85
C THR A 40 -53.65 -22.15 -34.69
N GLU A 41 -52.38 -21.88 -34.96
CA GLU A 41 -51.31 -21.89 -33.94
C GLU A 41 -51.45 -20.72 -32.96
N ILE A 42 -51.89 -19.54 -33.43
CA ILE A 42 -52.18 -18.39 -32.54
C ILE A 42 -53.41 -18.70 -31.68
N GLY A 43 -54.45 -19.30 -32.26
CA GLY A 43 -55.64 -19.74 -31.53
C GLY A 43 -55.35 -20.83 -30.49
N ILE A 44 -54.39 -21.72 -30.74
CA ILE A 44 -53.92 -22.72 -29.77
C ILE A 44 -53.31 -22.03 -28.54
N LEU A 45 -52.45 -21.03 -28.73
CA LEU A 45 -51.80 -20.32 -27.62
C LEU A 45 -52.80 -19.49 -26.81
N GLU A 46 -53.76 -18.86 -27.48
CA GLU A 46 -54.88 -18.16 -26.81
C GLU A 46 -55.74 -19.13 -26.01
N LYS A 47 -56.15 -20.26 -26.60
CA LYS A 47 -57.01 -21.26 -25.96
C LYS A 47 -56.35 -21.93 -24.74
N ASN A 48 -55.02 -22.06 -24.76
CA ASN A 48 -54.24 -22.55 -23.63
C ASN A 48 -53.91 -21.46 -22.60
N GLY A 49 -54.46 -20.24 -22.75
CA GLY A 49 -54.36 -19.18 -21.75
C GLY A 49 -52.96 -18.60 -21.60
N ILE A 50 -52.14 -18.61 -22.65
CA ILE A 50 -50.76 -18.11 -22.60
C ILE A 50 -50.77 -16.59 -22.45
N ASN A 51 -50.55 -16.11 -21.22
CA ASN A 51 -50.38 -14.71 -20.87
C ASN A 51 -48.89 -14.28 -20.92
N GLY A 52 -48.60 -13.02 -20.63
CA GLY A 52 -47.26 -12.44 -20.74
C GLY A 52 -46.14 -13.19 -20.02
N ARG A 53 -46.37 -13.60 -18.77
CA ARG A 53 -45.42 -14.41 -17.99
C ARG A 53 -45.24 -15.80 -18.58
N ALA A 54 -46.35 -16.48 -18.89
CA ALA A 54 -46.30 -17.79 -19.51
C ALA A 54 -45.59 -17.74 -20.86
N PHE A 55 -45.78 -16.68 -21.64
CA PHE A 55 -45.10 -16.46 -22.91
C PHE A 55 -43.58 -16.25 -22.74
N LEU A 56 -43.15 -15.53 -21.71
CA LEU A 56 -41.72 -15.33 -21.42
C LEU A 56 -41.05 -16.61 -20.88
N ASP A 57 -41.79 -17.53 -20.27
CA ASP A 57 -41.26 -18.78 -19.75
C ASP A 57 -41.43 -19.97 -20.69
N ILE A 58 -42.16 -19.80 -21.79
CA ILE A 58 -42.49 -20.89 -22.70
C ILE A 58 -41.25 -21.47 -23.38
N THR A 59 -41.11 -22.78 -23.28
CA THR A 59 -40.04 -23.53 -23.92
C THR A 59 -40.46 -24.02 -25.30
N LYS A 60 -39.47 -24.33 -26.14
CA LYS A 60 -39.71 -24.93 -27.45
C LYS A 60 -40.44 -26.27 -27.31
N GLU A 61 -40.10 -27.05 -26.30
CA GLU A 61 -40.66 -28.37 -26.04
C GLU A 61 -42.14 -28.29 -25.61
N GLU A 62 -42.53 -27.27 -24.85
CA GLU A 62 -43.93 -26.98 -24.52
C GLU A 62 -44.72 -26.50 -25.75
N LEU A 63 -44.14 -25.68 -26.62
CA LEU A 63 -44.79 -25.28 -27.87
C LEU A 63 -45.07 -26.49 -28.77
N LEU A 64 -44.12 -27.42 -28.86
CA LEU A 64 -44.29 -28.67 -29.61
C LEU A 64 -45.39 -29.56 -29.00
N SER A 65 -45.50 -29.64 -27.67
CA SER A 65 -46.55 -30.43 -27.01
C SER A 65 -47.94 -29.82 -27.19
N LEU A 66 -48.02 -28.51 -27.45
CA LEU A 66 -49.25 -27.81 -27.83
C LEU A 66 -49.59 -27.94 -29.32
N ASN A 67 -48.88 -28.76 -30.09
CA ASN A 67 -49.01 -28.90 -31.55
C ASN A 67 -48.64 -27.64 -32.36
N VAL A 68 -47.80 -26.76 -31.83
CA VAL A 68 -47.18 -25.69 -32.63
C VAL A 68 -46.04 -26.30 -33.45
N ARG A 69 -45.97 -25.98 -34.76
CA ARG A 69 -44.96 -26.56 -35.65
C ARG A 69 -43.54 -26.18 -35.20
N LEU A 70 -42.58 -27.06 -35.51
CA LEU A 70 -41.18 -26.94 -35.10
C LEU A 70 -40.51 -25.61 -35.50
N GLY A 71 -40.84 -25.08 -36.68
CA GLY A 71 -40.33 -23.79 -37.15
C GLY A 71 -40.78 -22.64 -36.25
N PRO A 72 -42.10 -22.40 -36.13
CA PRO A 72 -42.65 -21.40 -35.21
C PRO A 72 -42.22 -21.58 -33.75
N ALA A 73 -42.18 -22.81 -33.25
CA ALA A 73 -41.72 -23.10 -31.89
C ALA A 73 -40.27 -22.65 -31.64
N LYS A 74 -39.37 -22.88 -32.61
CA LYS A 74 -37.98 -22.39 -32.55
C LYS A 74 -37.90 -20.87 -32.59
N ASN A 75 -38.71 -20.22 -33.44
CA ASN A 75 -38.69 -18.77 -33.60
C ASN A 75 -39.16 -18.04 -32.34
N ILE A 76 -40.24 -18.51 -31.72
CA ILE A 76 -40.76 -17.96 -30.46
C ILE A 76 -39.75 -18.17 -29.33
N SER A 77 -39.24 -19.39 -29.14
CA SER A 77 -38.27 -19.69 -28.08
C SER A 77 -36.98 -18.86 -28.20
N LYS A 78 -36.49 -18.65 -29.44
CA LYS A 78 -35.32 -17.80 -29.69
C LYS A 78 -35.60 -16.33 -29.34
N PHE A 79 -36.77 -15.82 -29.71
CA PHE A 79 -37.17 -14.46 -29.39
C PHE A 79 -37.27 -14.24 -27.88
N VAL A 80 -37.92 -15.15 -27.17
CA VAL A 80 -38.05 -15.11 -25.70
C VAL A 80 -36.68 -15.15 -25.01
N ALA A 81 -35.77 -16.01 -25.49
CA ALA A 81 -34.40 -16.06 -24.97
C ALA A 81 -33.62 -14.75 -25.20
N GLN A 82 -33.91 -14.02 -26.28
CA GLN A 82 -33.32 -12.71 -26.55
C GLN A 82 -33.88 -11.61 -25.66
N GLN A 83 -35.16 -11.69 -25.26
CA GLN A 83 -35.75 -10.75 -24.30
C GLN A 83 -35.21 -10.97 -22.86
N LYS A 84 -34.79 -12.20 -22.52
CA LYS A 84 -34.22 -12.56 -21.20
C LYS A 84 -32.73 -12.24 -21.02
N GLN A 85 -32.02 -11.79 -22.06
CA GLN A 85 -30.62 -11.36 -21.88
C GLN A 85 -30.56 -9.93 -21.31
N PRO A 86 -29.70 -9.65 -20.32
CA PRO A 86 -29.47 -8.27 -19.89
C PRO A 86 -28.99 -7.47 -21.09
N SER A 87 -29.55 -6.27 -21.31
CA SER A 87 -29.11 -5.40 -22.40
C SER A 87 -27.57 -5.26 -22.36
N ALA A 88 -26.94 -5.23 -23.54
CA ALA A 88 -25.50 -5.04 -23.65
C ALA A 88 -25.02 -3.78 -22.90
N ASP A 89 -25.89 -2.77 -22.79
CA ASP A 89 -25.65 -1.57 -21.98
C ASP A 89 -25.61 -1.83 -20.47
N LEU A 90 -26.47 -2.71 -19.92
CA LEU A 90 -26.41 -3.03 -18.49
C LEU A 90 -25.17 -3.86 -18.16
N LYS A 91 -24.78 -4.78 -19.06
CA LYS A 91 -23.56 -5.57 -18.89
C LYS A 91 -22.31 -4.69 -19.03
N ARG A 92 -22.31 -3.76 -19.99
CA ARG A 92 -21.26 -2.73 -20.13
C ARG A 92 -21.24 -1.81 -18.92
N GLN A 93 -22.37 -1.37 -18.38
CA GLN A 93 -22.42 -0.58 -17.16
C GLN A 93 -21.95 -1.37 -15.94
N PHE A 94 -22.25 -2.66 -15.84
CA PHE A 94 -21.78 -3.52 -14.75
C PHE A 94 -20.28 -3.79 -14.86
N ASP A 95 -19.76 -4.03 -16.07
CA ASP A 95 -18.34 -4.18 -16.35
C ASP A 95 -17.60 -2.86 -16.11
N GLU A 96 -18.15 -1.71 -16.56
CA GLU A 96 -17.64 -0.36 -16.28
C GLU A 96 -17.71 -0.02 -14.79
N MET A 97 -18.74 -0.49 -14.07
CA MET A 97 -18.89 -0.27 -12.63
C MET A 97 -17.95 -1.17 -11.83
N THR A 98 -17.70 -2.39 -12.30
CA THR A 98 -16.69 -3.32 -11.73
C THR A 98 -15.30 -2.78 -12.01
N GLU A 99 -15.04 -2.29 -13.21
CA GLU A 99 -13.78 -1.64 -13.58
C GLU A 99 -13.60 -0.30 -12.83
N LYS A 100 -14.66 0.48 -12.64
CA LYS A 100 -14.65 1.67 -11.76
C LYS A 100 -14.47 1.29 -10.31
N MET A 101 -15.04 0.20 -9.80
CA MET A 101 -14.80 -0.28 -8.43
C MET A 101 -13.38 -0.80 -8.27
N ASP A 102 -12.81 -1.47 -9.27
CA ASP A 102 -11.43 -1.92 -9.28
C ASP A 102 -10.46 -0.75 -9.43
N ASN A 103 -10.79 0.25 -10.25
CA ASN A 103 -10.06 1.51 -10.35
C ASN A 103 -10.18 2.31 -9.07
N MET A 104 -11.37 2.39 -8.45
CA MET A 104 -11.61 3.11 -7.19
C MET A 104 -11.01 2.37 -6.00
N SER A 105 -10.92 1.04 -6.03
CA SER A 105 -10.16 0.22 -5.08
C SER A 105 -8.65 0.42 -5.28
N ARG A 106 -8.18 0.46 -6.53
CA ARG A 106 -6.79 0.85 -6.88
C ARG A 106 -6.49 2.30 -6.50
N ASP A 107 -7.46 3.20 -6.59
CA ASP A 107 -7.32 4.62 -6.28
C ASP A 107 -7.45 4.86 -4.77
N LEU A 108 -8.30 4.14 -4.05
CA LEU A 108 -8.33 4.12 -2.58
C LEU A 108 -7.04 3.49 -2.01
N LYS A 109 -6.50 2.48 -2.69
CA LYS A 109 -5.15 1.96 -2.42
C LYS A 109 -4.10 3.03 -2.72
N LYS A 110 -4.09 3.67 -3.91
CA LYS A 110 -3.17 4.77 -4.23
C LYS A 110 -3.26 5.93 -3.24
N VAL A 111 -4.45 6.37 -2.83
CA VAL A 111 -4.69 7.50 -1.91
C VAL A 111 -4.18 7.18 -0.50
N ARG A 112 -4.19 5.90 -0.06
CA ARG A 112 -3.58 5.49 1.22
C ARG A 112 -2.06 5.35 1.16
N TYR A 113 -1.49 5.08 -0.01
CA TYR A 113 -0.03 4.97 -0.20
C TYR A 113 0.63 6.26 -0.75
N SER A 114 -0.14 7.22 -1.27
CA SER A 114 0.36 8.44 -1.94
C SER A 114 0.85 9.54 -1.00
N GLU A 115 0.68 9.39 0.32
CA GLU A 115 1.17 10.37 1.31
C GLU A 115 2.46 9.95 2.01
N VAL A 116 3.06 8.80 1.63
CA VAL A 116 4.39 8.38 2.11
C VAL A 116 5.47 8.84 1.13
N LEU A 117 5.52 10.15 0.88
CA LEU A 117 6.66 10.78 0.23
C LEU A 117 7.74 11.01 1.29
N TRP A 118 8.91 10.41 1.05
CA TRP A 118 10.19 10.54 1.79
C TRP A 118 10.35 9.70 3.05
N PHE A 119 11.16 8.64 2.95
CA PHE A 119 12.44 8.42 3.64
C PHE A 119 13.00 7.11 3.09
N SER A 120 13.64 7.20 1.92
CA SER A 120 14.48 6.11 1.42
C SER A 120 15.51 5.78 2.51
N ALA A 121 15.75 4.49 2.72
CA ALA A 121 16.97 4.06 3.41
C ALA A 121 18.18 4.77 2.76
N PRO A 122 19.29 4.98 3.49
CA PRO A 122 20.52 5.45 2.88
C PRO A 122 20.77 4.54 1.68
N GLY A 123 20.72 5.12 0.48
CA GLY A 123 21.19 4.41 -0.69
C GLY A 123 22.61 4.01 -0.38
N THR A 124 22.91 2.72 -0.48
CA THR A 124 24.28 2.28 -0.70
C THR A 124 24.89 3.24 -1.72
N THR A 125 26.10 3.73 -1.47
CA THR A 125 26.83 4.67 -2.35
C THR A 125 27.02 4.18 -3.79
N ASP A 126 26.58 2.95 -4.06
CA ASP A 126 26.61 2.26 -5.34
C ASP A 126 25.36 2.57 -6.17
N THR A 127 25.56 2.90 -7.45
CA THR A 127 24.45 2.99 -8.41
C THR A 127 23.76 1.63 -8.58
N ILE A 128 22.52 1.62 -9.10
CA ILE A 128 21.78 0.38 -9.39
C ILE A 128 22.62 -0.57 -10.28
N THR A 129 23.36 -0.03 -11.24
CA THR A 129 24.25 -0.81 -12.10
C THR A 129 25.40 -1.45 -11.33
N GLU A 130 26.04 -0.72 -10.42
CA GLU A 130 27.13 -1.27 -9.58
C GLU A 130 26.61 -2.34 -8.61
N LYS A 131 25.38 -2.17 -8.11
CA LYS A 131 24.68 -3.21 -7.33
C LYS A 131 24.56 -4.51 -8.13
N GLY A 132 24.06 -4.43 -9.36
CA GLY A 132 23.91 -5.61 -10.21
C GLY A 132 25.24 -6.29 -10.55
N LYS A 133 26.30 -5.51 -10.82
CA LYS A 133 27.66 -6.06 -11.00
C LYS A 133 28.12 -6.83 -9.76
N THR A 134 27.91 -6.24 -8.58
CA THR A 134 28.27 -6.86 -7.30
C THR A 134 27.50 -8.15 -7.05
N VAL A 135 26.19 -8.17 -7.33
CA VAL A 135 25.36 -9.37 -7.22
C VAL A 135 25.90 -10.46 -8.12
N ARG A 136 26.10 -10.18 -9.42
CA ARG A 136 26.62 -11.17 -10.37
C ARG A 136 27.99 -11.71 -9.99
N LEU A 137 28.88 -10.87 -9.48
CA LEU A 137 30.20 -11.28 -9.01
C LEU A 137 30.08 -12.21 -7.79
N LYS A 138 29.21 -11.88 -6.84
CA LYS A 138 29.00 -12.67 -5.61
C LYS A 138 28.19 -13.95 -5.85
N SER A 139 27.35 -13.98 -6.88
CA SER A 139 26.53 -15.13 -7.29
C SER A 139 27.07 -15.82 -8.55
N LYS A 140 28.41 -15.80 -8.75
CA LYS A 140 29.06 -16.30 -9.98
C LYS A 140 28.79 -17.78 -10.22
N LEU A 141 28.72 -18.58 -9.16
CA LEU A 141 28.33 -19.99 -9.24
C LEU A 141 26.82 -20.10 -9.03
N PRO A 142 26.06 -20.60 -10.03
CA PRO A 142 24.64 -20.82 -9.86
C PRO A 142 24.35 -21.82 -8.74
N ILE A 143 23.30 -21.56 -7.98
CA ILE A 143 22.74 -22.54 -7.06
C ILE A 143 21.65 -23.35 -7.77
N GLU A 144 21.42 -24.57 -7.32
CA GLU A 144 20.28 -25.36 -7.78
C GLU A 144 18.96 -24.76 -7.31
N PHE A 145 17.89 -25.02 -8.06
CA PHE A 145 16.55 -24.66 -7.62
C PHE A 145 16.19 -25.52 -6.40
N PRO A 146 16.00 -24.93 -5.21
CA PRO A 146 16.01 -25.68 -3.96
C PRO A 146 14.68 -26.36 -3.61
N LEU A 147 13.66 -26.20 -4.46
CA LEU A 147 12.33 -26.77 -4.24
C LEU A 147 12.09 -27.95 -5.19
N LYS A 148 11.34 -28.94 -4.71
CA LYS A 148 10.89 -30.05 -5.54
C LYS A 148 9.97 -29.53 -6.64
N LEU A 149 10.37 -29.73 -7.90
CA LEU A 149 9.61 -29.25 -9.05
C LEU A 149 8.18 -29.81 -9.07
N THR A 150 7.27 -28.92 -9.46
CA THR A 150 5.87 -29.25 -9.71
C THR A 150 5.73 -30.39 -10.72
N LYS A 151 4.70 -31.22 -10.51
CA LYS A 151 4.23 -32.23 -11.47
C LYS A 151 3.02 -31.73 -12.27
N THR A 152 2.61 -30.48 -12.07
CA THR A 152 1.44 -29.90 -12.72
C THR A 152 1.65 -29.80 -14.23
N ALA A 153 0.64 -30.20 -14.99
CA ALA A 153 0.59 -30.06 -16.43
C ALA A 153 -0.40 -28.95 -16.81
N GLN A 154 -0.04 -28.10 -17.77
CA GLN A 154 -0.94 -27.05 -18.25
C GLN A 154 -1.70 -27.48 -19.49
N LYS A 155 -3.02 -27.67 -19.34
CA LYS A 155 -3.93 -28.01 -20.44
C LYS A 155 -4.55 -26.78 -21.10
N ARG A 156 -4.63 -25.65 -20.40
CA ARG A 156 -5.22 -24.41 -20.92
C ARG A 156 -4.30 -23.75 -21.96
N VAL A 157 -4.87 -22.91 -22.80
CA VAL A 157 -4.11 -22.12 -23.80
C VAL A 157 -3.24 -21.10 -23.07
N TYR A 158 -3.84 -20.32 -22.16
CA TYR A 158 -3.13 -19.39 -21.27
C TYR A 158 -2.41 -20.12 -20.12
N GLY A 159 -1.36 -19.49 -19.61
CA GLY A 159 -0.48 -20.01 -18.56
C GLY A 159 0.60 -20.93 -19.09
N LYS A 160 0.96 -20.78 -20.37
CA LYS A 160 2.03 -21.52 -21.04
C LYS A 160 3.16 -20.63 -21.49
N PHE A 161 2.95 -19.32 -21.58
CA PHE A 161 3.94 -18.34 -22.01
C PHE A 161 4.55 -18.67 -23.39
N GLN A 162 3.72 -19.04 -24.38
CA GLN A 162 4.21 -19.50 -25.69
C GLN A 162 4.64 -18.36 -26.62
N ASP A 163 3.86 -17.28 -26.67
CA ASP A 163 4.05 -16.20 -27.65
C ASP A 163 4.15 -14.82 -26.96
N PRO A 164 5.21 -14.58 -26.17
CA PRO A 164 5.38 -13.30 -25.50
C PRO A 164 5.55 -12.17 -26.54
N PRO A 165 4.80 -11.07 -26.40
CA PRO A 165 4.84 -9.98 -27.36
C PRO A 165 6.17 -9.21 -27.27
N ASN A 166 6.66 -8.69 -28.40
CA ASN A 166 7.84 -7.82 -28.44
C ASN A 166 7.40 -6.36 -28.49
N VAL A 167 6.94 -5.88 -27.34
CA VAL A 167 6.13 -4.66 -27.19
C VAL A 167 6.67 -3.79 -26.05
N SER A 168 5.96 -2.71 -25.72
CA SER A 168 6.33 -1.88 -24.57
C SER A 168 6.32 -2.68 -23.26
N GLU A 169 7.07 -2.20 -22.25
CA GLU A 169 7.13 -2.82 -20.92
C GLU A 169 5.74 -3.00 -20.31
N LYS A 170 4.84 -2.03 -20.50
CA LYS A 170 3.46 -2.07 -20.01
C LYS A 170 2.67 -3.24 -20.62
N GLU A 171 2.74 -3.41 -21.94
CA GLU A 171 2.03 -4.50 -22.62
C GLU A 171 2.62 -5.87 -22.23
N LEU A 172 3.93 -5.92 -21.95
CA LEU A 172 4.59 -7.12 -21.45
C LEU A 172 4.17 -7.48 -20.02
N GLN A 173 4.00 -6.46 -19.15
CA GLN A 173 3.43 -6.61 -17.80
C GLN A 173 2.00 -7.18 -17.88
N GLU A 174 1.15 -6.60 -18.72
CA GLU A 174 -0.22 -7.08 -18.93
C GLU A 174 -0.25 -8.54 -19.44
N TYR A 175 0.61 -8.89 -20.39
CA TYR A 175 0.77 -10.26 -20.89
C TYR A 175 1.16 -11.23 -19.77
N PHE A 176 2.19 -10.90 -18.97
CA PHE A 176 2.66 -11.74 -17.88
C PHE A 176 1.54 -12.04 -16.87
N ILE A 177 0.80 -11.00 -16.46
CA ILE A 177 -0.30 -11.14 -15.50
C ILE A 177 -1.42 -12.01 -16.08
N ASN A 178 -1.77 -11.83 -17.36
CA ASN A 178 -2.77 -12.65 -18.05
C ASN A 178 -2.37 -14.13 -18.12
N GLU A 179 -1.09 -14.42 -18.36
CA GLU A 179 -0.55 -15.78 -18.31
C GLU A 179 -0.54 -16.37 -16.88
N CYS A 180 -0.35 -15.54 -15.85
CA CYS A 180 -0.37 -16.00 -14.46
C CYS A 180 -1.77 -16.30 -13.91
N ARG A 181 -2.80 -15.55 -14.31
CA ARG A 181 -4.20 -15.75 -13.86
C ARG A 181 -4.68 -17.21 -13.93
N PRO A 182 -4.54 -17.96 -15.04
CA PRO A 182 -4.99 -19.35 -15.11
C PRO A 182 -4.13 -20.33 -14.29
N LEU A 183 -2.95 -19.92 -13.81
CA LEU A 183 -2.08 -20.70 -12.92
C LEU A 183 -2.50 -20.62 -11.45
N ASN A 184 -3.35 -19.64 -11.09
CA ASN A 184 -3.98 -19.53 -9.77
C ASN A 184 -5.08 -20.60 -9.60
N THR A 185 -4.68 -21.86 -9.53
CA THR A 185 -5.57 -23.02 -9.44
C THR A 185 -5.97 -23.34 -7.98
N LYS A 186 -6.74 -24.41 -7.75
CA LYS A 186 -6.98 -24.94 -6.39
C LYS A 186 -5.69 -25.38 -5.69
N ASN A 187 -4.66 -25.77 -6.45
CA ASN A 187 -3.39 -26.22 -5.91
C ASN A 187 -2.45 -25.04 -5.59
N SER A 188 -2.68 -23.85 -6.15
CA SER A 188 -1.86 -22.69 -5.85
C SER A 188 -2.09 -22.24 -4.41
N LYS A 189 -0.99 -22.02 -3.70
CA LYS A 189 -0.95 -21.47 -2.34
C LYS A 189 -0.70 -19.98 -2.36
N LEU A 190 -0.14 -19.49 -3.47
CA LEU A 190 0.09 -18.08 -3.74
C LEU A 190 -0.78 -17.61 -4.90
N VAL A 191 -0.91 -16.29 -5.00
CA VAL A 191 -1.40 -15.57 -6.17
C VAL A 191 -0.38 -14.53 -6.60
N VAL A 192 -0.30 -14.28 -7.90
CA VAL A 192 0.47 -13.18 -8.48
C VAL A 192 -0.43 -11.95 -8.58
N GLU A 193 0.00 -10.86 -7.93
CA GLU A 193 -0.68 -9.57 -7.95
C GLU A 193 0.14 -8.57 -8.76
N ASP A 194 -0.56 -7.82 -9.61
CA ASP A 194 0.00 -6.73 -10.38
C ASP A 194 0.16 -5.47 -9.51
N VAL A 195 1.37 -4.97 -9.38
CA VAL A 195 1.71 -3.84 -8.50
C VAL A 195 2.62 -2.79 -9.13
N HIS A 196 2.84 -2.82 -10.45
CA HIS A 196 3.72 -1.87 -11.18
C HIS A 196 3.34 -0.39 -10.94
N SER A 197 2.06 -0.11 -10.68
CA SER A 197 1.56 1.25 -10.40
C SER A 197 1.46 1.60 -8.91
N ILE A 198 1.69 0.62 -8.01
CA ILE A 198 1.45 0.71 -6.57
C ILE A 198 2.80 0.73 -5.84
N PRO A 199 3.10 1.75 -5.01
CA PRO A 199 4.33 1.78 -4.22
C PRO A 199 4.20 0.86 -2.99
N LEU A 200 4.07 -0.45 -3.24
CA LEU A 200 3.80 -1.45 -2.20
C LEU A 200 4.96 -1.57 -1.21
N LEU A 201 6.20 -1.44 -1.70
CA LEU A 201 7.41 -1.58 -0.90
C LEU A 201 7.92 -0.21 -0.43
N ALA A 202 7.07 0.50 0.33
CA ALA A 202 7.21 1.89 0.74
C ALA A 202 7.06 2.90 -0.41
N THR A 203 8.15 3.31 -1.06
CA THR A 203 8.11 4.20 -2.25
C THR A 203 8.42 3.45 -3.55
N ARG A 204 8.75 2.16 -3.42
CA ARG A 204 9.22 1.29 -4.51
C ARG A 204 8.04 0.53 -5.11
N LYS A 205 8.02 0.48 -6.45
CA LYS A 205 6.98 -0.16 -7.27
C LYS A 205 7.61 -1.34 -8.01
N PRO A 206 7.63 -2.55 -7.45
CA PRO A 206 7.92 -3.74 -8.25
C PRO A 206 6.80 -3.95 -9.26
N ASP A 207 7.05 -4.71 -10.33
CA ASP A 207 6.00 -4.99 -11.31
C ASP A 207 4.94 -5.94 -10.77
N PHE A 208 5.37 -7.00 -10.08
CA PHE A 208 4.45 -7.97 -9.51
C PHE A 208 4.98 -8.55 -8.19
N VAL A 209 4.07 -9.10 -7.39
CA VAL A 209 4.40 -9.82 -6.16
C VAL A 209 3.64 -11.14 -6.07
N PHE A 210 4.24 -12.11 -5.40
CA PHE A 210 3.56 -13.32 -4.96
C PHE A 210 3.08 -13.08 -3.53
N ILE A 211 1.79 -13.24 -3.28
CA ILE A 211 1.21 -13.17 -1.93
C ILE A 211 0.53 -14.49 -1.60
N ALA A 212 0.50 -14.83 -0.31
CA ALA A 212 -0.28 -15.98 0.15
C ALA A 212 -1.75 -15.79 -0.21
N LYS A 213 -2.40 -16.86 -0.67
CA LYS A 213 -3.82 -16.84 -1.04
C LYS A 213 -4.66 -16.40 0.15
N ASP A 214 -5.73 -15.65 -0.14
CA ASP A 214 -6.67 -15.10 0.84
C ASP A 214 -6.07 -14.08 1.83
N ARG A 215 -4.85 -13.56 1.56
CA ARG A 215 -4.27 -12.45 2.32
C ARG A 215 -4.44 -11.12 1.58
N PRO A 216 -4.59 -10.00 2.31
CA PRO A 216 -4.66 -8.70 1.68
C PRO A 216 -3.31 -8.33 1.04
N LEU A 217 -3.37 -7.48 0.02
CA LEU A 217 -2.18 -6.91 -0.59
C LEU A 217 -1.49 -5.93 0.37
N ASP A 218 -0.45 -6.40 1.05
CA ASP A 218 0.42 -5.59 1.92
C ASP A 218 1.87 -6.09 1.83
N ALA A 219 2.84 -5.20 2.09
CA ALA A 219 4.26 -5.54 2.11
C ALA A 219 4.60 -6.69 3.08
N LEU A 220 3.85 -6.86 4.17
CA LEU A 220 4.04 -7.98 5.11
C LEU A 220 3.61 -9.34 4.55
N HIS A 221 2.75 -9.36 3.53
CA HIS A 221 2.24 -10.58 2.91
C HIS A 221 2.95 -10.96 1.60
N VAL A 222 3.92 -10.14 1.17
CA VAL A 222 4.77 -10.45 0.02
C VAL A 222 5.65 -11.67 0.34
N VAL A 223 5.38 -12.78 -0.33
CA VAL A 223 6.12 -14.04 -0.25
C VAL A 223 7.31 -14.03 -1.23
N ALA A 224 7.13 -13.50 -2.43
CA ALA A 224 8.23 -13.26 -3.37
C ALA A 224 7.92 -12.01 -4.20
N VAL A 225 8.93 -11.43 -4.83
CA VAL A 225 8.77 -10.20 -5.64
C VAL A 225 9.32 -10.42 -7.02
N GLY A 226 8.77 -9.73 -8.02
CA GLY A 226 9.26 -9.83 -9.38
C GLY A 226 9.27 -8.52 -10.16
N GLU A 227 10.10 -8.54 -11.19
CA GLU A 227 10.34 -7.45 -12.13
C GLU A 227 10.29 -8.01 -13.56
N ILE A 228 9.69 -7.24 -14.46
CA ILE A 228 9.51 -7.54 -15.87
C ILE A 228 10.31 -6.52 -16.67
N LYS A 229 11.17 -6.99 -17.58
CA LYS A 229 11.97 -6.10 -18.43
C LYS A 229 11.72 -6.34 -19.91
N PRO A 230 11.68 -5.27 -20.73
CA PRO A 230 11.63 -5.43 -22.17
C PRO A 230 12.93 -6.06 -22.68
N ARG A 231 12.88 -6.64 -23.87
CA ARG A 231 14.02 -7.30 -24.49
C ARG A 231 15.08 -6.27 -24.86
N SER A 232 16.29 -6.41 -24.35
CA SER A 232 17.41 -5.51 -24.64
C SER A 232 18.68 -6.20 -25.17
N GLY A 233 18.57 -7.44 -25.68
CA GLY A 233 19.71 -8.21 -26.22
C GLY A 233 19.78 -9.64 -25.66
N LYS A 234 20.99 -10.14 -25.37
CA LYS A 234 21.25 -11.54 -24.94
C LYS A 234 20.93 -11.85 -23.46
N GLY A 235 20.23 -10.96 -22.76
CA GLY A 235 19.83 -11.16 -21.36
C GLY A 235 19.70 -9.84 -20.59
N PHE A 236 19.46 -9.94 -19.28
CA PHE A 236 19.26 -8.78 -18.41
C PHE A 236 20.56 -8.01 -18.15
N SER A 237 20.48 -6.68 -18.20
CA SER A 237 21.60 -5.81 -17.87
C SER A 237 21.94 -5.86 -16.37
N ASN A 238 23.09 -5.29 -16.00
CA ASN A 238 23.41 -5.11 -14.58
C ASN A 238 22.42 -4.16 -13.88
N ALA A 239 21.86 -3.18 -14.59
CA ALA A 239 20.86 -2.30 -14.02
C ALA A 239 19.56 -3.05 -13.69
N ASP A 240 19.13 -3.96 -14.58
CA ASP A 240 17.92 -4.77 -14.37
C ASP A 240 18.05 -5.68 -13.15
N VAL A 241 19.19 -6.38 -13.04
CA VAL A 241 19.50 -7.21 -11.87
C VAL A 241 19.57 -6.37 -10.61
N GLY A 242 20.27 -5.23 -10.66
CA GLY A 242 20.36 -4.31 -9.55
C GLY A 242 18.98 -3.86 -9.06
N GLN A 243 18.10 -3.45 -9.97
CA GLN A 243 16.74 -3.01 -9.66
C GLN A 243 15.94 -4.14 -9.00
N ALA A 244 15.87 -5.31 -9.62
CA ALA A 244 15.12 -6.46 -9.09
C ALA A 244 15.60 -6.83 -7.67
N ILE A 245 16.91 -6.88 -7.46
CA ILE A 245 17.51 -7.21 -6.15
C ILE A 245 17.15 -6.19 -5.09
N THR A 246 17.12 -4.89 -5.41
CA THR A 246 16.73 -3.86 -4.42
C THR A 246 15.31 -4.05 -3.91
N PHE A 247 14.39 -4.61 -4.71
CA PHE A 247 13.06 -4.97 -4.20
C PHE A 247 13.12 -6.11 -3.19
N GLY A 248 13.89 -7.17 -3.46
CA GLY A 248 14.09 -8.28 -2.51
C GLY A 248 14.68 -7.80 -1.17
N GLU A 249 15.70 -6.95 -1.22
CA GLU A 249 16.27 -6.32 -0.03
C GLU A 249 15.24 -5.49 0.74
N LYS A 250 14.41 -4.76 0.00
CA LYS A 250 13.35 -3.94 0.60
C LYS A 250 12.26 -4.78 1.26
N VAL A 251 11.86 -5.90 0.66
CA VAL A 251 10.94 -6.88 1.29
C VAL A 251 11.51 -7.34 2.62
N LEU A 252 12.78 -7.76 2.64
CA LEU A 252 13.44 -8.18 3.88
C LEU A 252 13.45 -7.03 4.91
N GLN A 253 13.83 -5.81 4.54
CA GLN A 253 13.81 -4.66 5.45
C GLN A 253 12.43 -4.40 6.08
N LEU A 254 11.34 -4.68 5.36
CA LEU A 254 9.96 -4.52 5.84
C LEU A 254 9.46 -5.74 6.63
N GLN A 255 10.06 -6.91 6.44
CA GLN A 255 9.76 -8.17 7.13
C GLN A 255 10.97 -8.59 8.01
N PRO A 256 11.16 -7.98 9.19
CA PRO A 256 12.44 -8.03 9.90
C PRO A 256 12.85 -9.43 10.39
N GLN A 257 11.89 -10.30 10.70
CA GLN A 257 12.15 -11.68 11.13
C GLN A 257 12.50 -12.63 9.98
N ARG A 258 12.32 -12.17 8.73
CA ARG A 258 12.52 -13.01 7.55
C ARG A 258 14.01 -13.11 7.20
N ALA A 259 14.46 -14.35 7.02
CA ALA A 259 15.85 -14.65 6.70
C ALA A 259 16.17 -14.49 5.20
N TYR A 260 15.26 -14.85 4.30
CA TYR A 260 15.51 -14.76 2.86
C TYR A 260 14.22 -14.60 2.05
N VAL A 261 14.35 -14.10 0.82
CA VAL A 261 13.26 -13.92 -0.14
C VAL A 261 13.73 -14.27 -1.55
N TYR A 262 12.80 -14.74 -2.39
CA TYR A 262 13.04 -14.96 -3.81
C TYR A 262 12.63 -13.74 -4.64
N VAL A 263 13.47 -13.41 -5.62
CA VAL A 263 13.28 -12.34 -6.59
C VAL A 263 13.23 -12.96 -7.97
N VAL A 264 12.16 -12.68 -8.72
CA VAL A 264 11.97 -13.16 -10.09
C VAL A 264 12.23 -12.02 -11.07
N LEU A 265 13.08 -12.22 -12.05
CA LEU A 265 13.34 -11.27 -13.13
C LEU A 265 13.03 -11.96 -14.46
N THR A 266 12.17 -11.36 -15.28
CA THR A 266 11.71 -12.00 -16.52
C THR A 266 11.48 -11.01 -17.65
N ASP A 267 11.65 -11.45 -18.89
CA ASP A 267 11.23 -10.76 -20.13
C ASP A 267 10.06 -11.51 -20.81
N CYS A 268 9.38 -12.38 -20.03
CA CYS A 268 8.39 -13.35 -20.46
C CYS A 268 8.87 -14.45 -21.42
N ILE A 269 10.15 -14.48 -21.81
CA ILE A 269 10.80 -15.60 -22.51
C ILE A 269 11.73 -16.35 -21.57
N ASN A 270 12.50 -15.63 -20.77
CA ASN A 270 13.47 -16.15 -19.82
C ASN A 270 13.03 -15.78 -18.40
N ILE A 271 13.39 -16.63 -17.46
CA ILE A 271 13.20 -16.36 -16.03
C ILE A 271 14.54 -16.54 -15.32
N ASP A 272 14.98 -15.48 -14.67
CA ASP A 272 16.10 -15.44 -13.73
C ASP A 272 15.53 -15.40 -12.31
N ILE A 273 16.00 -16.26 -11.42
CA ILE A 273 15.55 -16.28 -10.02
C ILE A 273 16.75 -16.06 -9.11
N TYR A 274 16.63 -15.09 -8.22
CA TYR A 274 17.63 -14.78 -7.21
C TYR A 274 17.07 -15.10 -5.82
N LYS A 275 17.93 -15.62 -4.94
CA LYS A 275 17.66 -15.77 -3.51
C LYS A 275 18.45 -14.71 -2.76
N VAL A 276 17.76 -13.73 -2.21
CA VAL A 276 18.36 -12.69 -1.36
C VAL A 276 18.27 -13.16 0.08
N THR A 277 19.41 -13.29 0.76
CA THR A 277 19.49 -13.79 2.15
C THR A 277 20.08 -12.72 3.05
N ARG A 278 19.42 -12.42 4.16
CA ARG A 278 19.91 -11.51 5.19
C ARG A 278 21.07 -12.15 5.95
N VAL A 279 22.13 -11.37 6.19
CA VAL A 279 23.22 -11.73 7.10
C VAL A 279 23.06 -10.93 8.39
N HIS A 280 23.04 -11.63 9.52
CA HIS A 280 23.14 -11.02 10.84
C HIS A 280 24.62 -10.92 11.21
N ASN A 281 25.25 -9.76 10.99
CA ASN A 281 26.60 -9.49 11.49
C ASN A 281 26.51 -8.70 12.79
N SER A 282 27.12 -9.22 13.85
CA SER A 282 27.11 -8.62 15.19
C SER A 282 27.99 -7.37 15.36
N ASN A 283 28.86 -7.03 14.39
CA ASN A 283 29.98 -6.12 14.65
C ASN A 283 30.08 -4.86 13.76
N ASN A 284 29.11 -4.51 12.90
CA ASN A 284 29.09 -3.19 12.23
C ASN A 284 27.72 -2.84 11.63
N SER A 285 27.03 -1.87 12.28
CA SER A 285 25.59 -1.58 12.25
C SER A 285 25.14 -0.50 11.23
N TYR A 286 25.57 -0.63 9.98
CA TYR A 286 25.18 0.33 8.93
C TYR A 286 24.63 -0.28 7.66
N ASP A 287 24.68 -1.59 7.50
CA ASP A 287 24.10 -2.25 6.34
C ASP A 287 23.64 -3.65 6.70
N ALA A 288 22.36 -3.95 6.54
CA ALA A 288 21.94 -5.34 6.47
C ALA A 288 22.68 -5.94 5.26
N ARG A 289 23.76 -6.69 5.50
CA ARG A 289 24.51 -7.29 4.40
C ARG A 289 23.65 -8.41 3.84
N PHE A 290 23.49 -8.43 2.52
CA PHE A 290 22.77 -9.49 1.84
C PHE A 290 23.74 -10.42 1.11
N LEU A 291 23.44 -11.71 1.14
CA LEU A 291 24.02 -12.72 0.27
C LEU A 291 23.04 -12.99 -0.88
N TYR A 292 23.59 -13.28 -2.05
CA TYR A 292 22.81 -13.50 -3.25
C TYR A 292 23.13 -14.88 -3.83
N GLY A 293 22.13 -15.73 -3.90
CA GLY A 293 22.14 -16.93 -4.73
C GLY A 293 21.47 -16.64 -6.06
N HIS A 294 21.99 -17.20 -7.15
CA HIS A 294 21.41 -17.07 -8.48
C HIS A 294 21.09 -18.46 -9.01
N ILE A 295 19.83 -18.70 -9.37
CA ILE A 295 19.41 -19.91 -10.06
C ILE A 295 19.61 -19.68 -11.55
N LYS A 296 20.15 -20.68 -12.25
CA LYS A 296 20.46 -20.57 -13.68
C LYS A 296 19.23 -20.09 -14.48
N PRO A 297 19.40 -19.13 -15.42
CA PRO A 297 18.34 -18.71 -16.31
C PRO A 297 17.77 -19.87 -17.12
N GLU A 298 16.45 -19.91 -17.23
CA GLU A 298 15.72 -20.93 -18.00
C GLU A 298 14.63 -20.27 -18.85
N LEU A 299 14.19 -20.97 -19.90
CA LEU A 299 13.04 -20.52 -20.69
C LEU A 299 11.78 -20.52 -19.82
N LEU A 300 10.96 -19.47 -19.90
CA LEU A 300 9.63 -19.37 -19.32
C LEU A 300 8.61 -19.75 -20.40
N CYS A 301 8.58 -21.02 -20.80
CA CYS A 301 7.56 -21.54 -21.71
C CYS A 301 7.22 -22.98 -21.34
N TYR A 302 5.95 -23.37 -21.32
CA TYR A 302 5.60 -24.77 -21.02
C TYR A 302 6.09 -25.71 -22.14
N PRO A 303 6.75 -26.85 -21.84
CA PRO A 303 6.98 -27.48 -20.53
C PRO A 303 8.41 -27.36 -19.98
N SER A 304 9.08 -26.23 -20.18
CA SER A 304 10.45 -25.97 -19.72
C SER A 304 10.60 -26.01 -18.20
N ASN A 305 11.86 -26.03 -17.74
CA ASN A 305 12.16 -25.89 -16.31
C ASN A 305 11.82 -24.50 -15.76
N GLY A 306 12.00 -23.42 -16.51
CA GLY A 306 11.66 -22.07 -16.04
C GLY A 306 10.16 -21.91 -15.78
N TRP A 307 9.31 -22.48 -16.63
CA TRP A 307 7.87 -22.57 -16.36
C TRP A 307 7.58 -23.38 -15.08
N LYS A 308 8.25 -24.53 -14.91
CA LYS A 308 8.12 -25.33 -13.69
C LYS A 308 8.60 -24.59 -12.45
N TYR A 309 9.63 -23.75 -12.52
CA TYR A 309 10.09 -22.93 -11.39
C TYR A 309 9.01 -21.95 -10.95
N LEU A 310 8.43 -21.20 -11.88
CA LEU A 310 7.34 -20.26 -11.60
C LEU A 310 6.14 -20.96 -10.94
N VAL A 311 5.69 -22.06 -11.53
CA VAL A 311 4.54 -22.82 -11.01
C VAL A 311 4.86 -23.48 -9.67
N THR A 312 6.09 -23.96 -9.48
CA THR A 312 6.52 -24.49 -8.18
C THR A 312 6.47 -23.41 -7.11
N ILE A 313 6.88 -22.16 -7.40
CA ILE A 313 6.73 -21.04 -6.46
C ILE A 313 5.26 -20.81 -6.11
N LEU A 314 4.36 -20.79 -7.10
CA LEU A 314 2.91 -20.59 -6.90
C LEU A 314 2.24 -21.67 -6.04
N GLU A 315 2.68 -22.92 -6.17
CA GLU A 315 2.15 -24.07 -5.44
C GLU A 315 2.85 -24.31 -4.09
N CYS A 316 3.98 -23.63 -3.84
CA CYS A 316 4.75 -23.81 -2.63
C CYS A 316 4.05 -23.16 -1.42
N ASN A 317 4.12 -23.82 -0.26
CA ASN A 317 3.72 -23.18 0.99
C ASN A 317 4.63 -21.97 1.25
N PRO A 318 4.08 -20.83 1.72
CA PRO A 318 4.86 -19.62 1.98
C PRO A 318 6.09 -19.85 2.87
N GLU A 319 6.02 -20.73 3.88
CA GLU A 319 7.14 -20.97 4.81
C GLU A 319 8.36 -21.59 4.11
N ASN A 320 8.13 -22.45 3.11
CA ASN A 320 9.18 -23.05 2.30
C ASN A 320 9.87 -22.03 1.38
N LEU A 321 9.24 -20.87 1.14
CA LEU A 321 9.82 -19.72 0.45
C LEU A 321 10.45 -18.71 1.42
N GLY A 322 10.53 -19.08 2.70
CA GLY A 322 11.11 -18.27 3.78
C GLY A 322 10.15 -17.23 4.34
N TRP A 323 8.90 -17.17 3.90
CA TRP A 323 7.93 -16.24 4.49
C TRP A 323 7.53 -16.73 5.89
N LEU A 324 7.43 -15.80 6.83
CA LEU A 324 6.98 -16.08 8.19
C LEU A 324 5.76 -15.23 8.47
N GLU A 325 4.78 -15.80 9.19
CA GLU A 325 3.63 -15.03 9.65
C GLU A 325 4.13 -13.84 10.49
N PRO A 326 3.78 -12.61 10.11
CA PRO A 326 4.38 -11.41 10.67
C PRO A 326 3.83 -11.19 12.08
N SER A 327 4.53 -11.70 13.10
CA SER A 327 4.10 -11.63 14.50
C SER A 327 5.28 -11.48 15.45
N LEU A 328 5.08 -10.80 16.56
CA LEU A 328 6.08 -10.64 17.63
C LEU A 328 5.64 -11.43 18.84
N LYS A 329 6.58 -12.14 19.46
CA LYS A 329 6.38 -12.83 20.73
C LYS A 329 7.15 -12.09 21.82
N PHE A 330 6.52 -11.88 22.96
CA PHE A 330 7.12 -11.24 24.13
C PHE A 330 7.38 -12.27 25.24
N ASN A 331 7.55 -11.81 26.49
CA ASN A 331 8.01 -12.59 27.65
C ASN A 331 7.18 -13.85 27.97
N SER A 332 5.95 -13.97 27.44
CA SER A 332 5.13 -15.17 27.54
C SER A 332 4.76 -15.69 26.15
N ASP A 333 4.61 -17.01 26.00
CA ASP A 333 4.08 -17.61 24.77
C ASP A 333 2.65 -17.16 24.44
N THR A 334 1.96 -16.51 25.38
CA THR A 334 0.63 -15.93 25.23
C THR A 334 0.64 -14.49 24.71
N ASP A 335 1.73 -13.74 24.89
CA ASP A 335 1.83 -12.34 24.45
C ASP A 335 2.31 -12.25 23.00
N ILE A 336 1.41 -12.65 22.10
CA ILE A 336 1.64 -12.60 20.65
C ILE A 336 0.96 -11.38 20.05
N VAL A 337 1.76 -10.51 19.46
CA VAL A 337 1.28 -9.36 18.67
C VAL A 337 1.34 -9.71 17.19
N ARG A 338 0.19 -9.80 16.53
CA ARG A 338 0.15 -10.03 15.07
C ARG A 338 0.28 -8.70 14.34
N LEU A 339 1.21 -8.60 13.41
CA LEU A 339 1.34 -7.43 12.55
C LEU A 339 0.31 -7.53 11.42
N VAL A 340 -0.43 -6.44 11.20
CA VAL A 340 -1.49 -6.36 10.19
C VAL A 340 -0.97 -5.70 8.92
N ARG A 341 -0.28 -4.57 9.05
CA ARG A 341 0.27 -3.81 7.91
C ARG A 341 1.34 -2.83 8.35
N SER A 342 2.23 -2.46 7.42
CA SER A 342 3.14 -1.33 7.63
C SER A 342 2.39 0.00 7.56
N ILE A 343 2.63 0.91 8.50
CA ILE A 343 1.98 2.23 8.54
C ILE A 343 2.97 3.39 8.43
N ASN A 344 4.24 3.21 8.84
CA ASN A 344 5.27 4.24 8.69
C ASN A 344 6.68 3.63 8.71
N THR A 345 7.63 4.35 8.15
CA THR A 345 9.05 3.98 8.14
C THR A 345 9.87 5.25 8.36
N GLY A 346 10.41 5.41 9.56
CA GLY A 346 11.23 6.56 9.96
C GLY A 346 12.73 6.27 9.94
N ARG A 347 13.55 7.23 10.38
CA ARG A 347 15.01 7.03 10.50
C ARG A 347 15.36 5.95 11.52
N THR A 348 14.67 5.94 12.66
CA THR A 348 14.96 5.10 13.82
C THR A 348 14.23 3.76 13.80
N SER A 349 13.07 3.71 13.14
CA SER A 349 12.12 2.61 13.32
C SER A 349 11.28 2.32 12.08
N ASN A 350 10.80 1.09 11.99
CA ASN A 350 9.65 0.69 11.18
C ASN A 350 8.42 0.65 12.11
N VAL A 351 7.27 1.13 11.63
CA VAL A 351 6.04 1.20 12.42
C VAL A 351 4.93 0.45 11.70
N TYR A 352 4.23 -0.41 12.44
CA TYR A 352 3.18 -1.27 11.94
C TYR A 352 1.90 -1.06 12.74
N GLN A 353 0.77 -1.30 12.09
CA GLN A 353 -0.45 -1.65 12.81
C GLN A 353 -0.36 -3.12 13.22
N GLY A 354 -0.73 -3.42 14.45
CA GLY A 354 -0.82 -4.79 14.95
C GLY A 354 -2.16 -5.06 15.67
N LYS A 355 -2.37 -6.33 16.00
CA LYS A 355 -3.45 -6.81 16.86
C LYS A 355 -2.84 -7.47 18.09
N TYR A 356 -3.29 -7.03 19.27
CA TYR A 356 -2.90 -7.59 20.56
C TYR A 356 -4.12 -7.63 21.47
N ALA A 357 -4.45 -8.80 22.04
CA ALA A 357 -5.64 -9.00 22.88
C ALA A 357 -6.94 -8.41 22.25
N ASN A 358 -7.15 -8.65 20.94
CA ASN A 358 -8.24 -8.10 20.12
C ASN A 358 -8.26 -6.57 19.92
N MET A 359 -7.30 -5.83 20.48
CA MET A 359 -7.15 -4.39 20.28
C MET A 359 -6.25 -4.09 19.08
N ASP A 360 -6.54 -3.00 18.36
CA ASP A 360 -5.58 -2.41 17.42
C ASP A 360 -4.48 -1.68 18.18
N VAL A 361 -3.23 -2.01 17.86
CA VAL A 361 -2.05 -1.44 18.48
C VAL A 361 -1.08 -0.90 17.43
N VAL A 362 -0.25 0.04 17.85
CA VAL A 362 0.91 0.50 17.10
C VAL A 362 2.12 -0.32 17.55
N VAL A 363 2.82 -0.88 16.58
CA VAL A 363 4.03 -1.67 16.80
C VAL A 363 5.22 -0.92 16.22
N LYS A 364 6.06 -0.36 17.07
CA LYS A 364 7.29 0.34 16.68
C LYS A 364 8.46 -0.64 16.83
N LEU A 365 9.21 -0.87 15.76
CA LEU A 365 10.39 -1.75 15.72
C LEU A 365 11.64 -0.95 15.39
N ALA A 366 12.69 -1.10 16.18
CA ALA A 366 13.98 -0.46 15.95
C ALA A 366 14.60 -0.99 14.65
N LYS A 367 15.10 -0.08 13.80
CA LYS A 367 15.78 -0.46 12.56
C LYS A 367 17.18 -1.02 12.80
N ASP A 368 17.84 -0.55 13.84
CA ASP A 368 19.25 -0.80 14.10
C ASP A 368 19.56 -0.65 15.60
N GLU A 369 20.61 -1.32 16.05
CA GLU A 369 21.03 -1.34 17.45
C GLU A 369 21.49 0.04 17.97
N LYS A 370 22.00 0.91 17.09
CA LYS A 370 22.35 2.29 17.49
C LYS A 370 21.16 3.14 17.90
N TYR A 371 19.93 2.71 17.57
CA TYR A 371 18.70 3.42 17.92
C TYR A 371 18.02 2.86 19.17
N LEU A 372 18.58 1.84 19.82
CA LEU A 372 17.97 1.25 21.03
C LEU A 372 17.94 2.22 22.21
N SER A 373 18.90 3.16 22.28
CA SER A 373 18.86 4.23 23.28
C SER A 373 17.60 5.10 23.16
N CYS A 374 17.16 5.39 21.93
CA CYS A 374 15.91 6.13 21.67
C CYS A 374 14.69 5.34 22.16
N PHE A 375 14.66 4.02 21.93
CA PHE A 375 13.57 3.15 22.37
C PHE A 375 13.52 3.03 23.89
N LYS A 376 14.69 2.88 24.54
CA LYS A 376 14.80 2.89 26.00
C LYS A 376 14.30 4.20 26.58
N ARG A 377 14.66 5.34 25.99
CA ARG A 377 14.21 6.65 26.44
C ARG A 377 12.70 6.82 26.28
N GLU A 378 12.16 6.49 25.12
CA GLU A 378 10.72 6.55 24.85
C GLU A 378 9.95 5.66 25.81
N LYS A 379 10.38 4.41 26.02
CA LYS A 379 9.82 3.51 27.04
C LYS A 379 9.74 4.19 28.41
N THR A 380 10.87 4.71 28.92
CA THR A 380 10.94 5.34 30.25
C THR A 380 9.99 6.53 30.37
N VAL A 381 9.86 7.34 29.31
CA VAL A 381 8.92 8.46 29.31
C VAL A 381 7.47 7.96 29.34
N LEU A 382 7.11 7.01 28.48
CA LEU A 382 5.75 6.47 28.41
C LEU A 382 5.34 5.71 29.69
N GLU A 383 6.27 5.09 30.40
CA GLU A 383 6.02 4.50 31.73
C GLU A 383 5.81 5.56 32.82
N SER A 384 6.45 6.73 32.69
CA SER A 384 6.37 7.83 33.66
C SER A 384 5.17 8.77 33.47
N LEU A 385 4.47 8.65 32.33
CA LEU A 385 3.40 9.54 31.91
C LEU A 385 2.13 8.74 31.60
N ASP A 386 1.09 8.93 32.39
CA ASP A 386 -0.27 8.46 32.09
C ASP A 386 -1.13 9.67 31.77
N LEU A 387 -1.00 10.17 30.53
CA LEU A 387 -1.67 11.39 30.06
C LEU A 387 -2.51 11.11 28.82
N PRO A 388 -3.67 11.78 28.68
CA PRO A 388 -4.60 11.55 27.59
C PRO A 388 -3.99 11.76 26.19
N HIS A 389 -3.08 12.71 26.02
CA HIS A 389 -2.54 13.11 24.71
C HIS A 389 -1.15 12.53 24.43
N ILE A 390 -0.82 11.41 25.06
CA ILE A 390 0.45 10.68 24.91
C ILE A 390 0.13 9.20 24.66
N PRO A 391 0.94 8.46 23.88
CA PRO A 391 0.73 7.03 23.73
C PRO A 391 0.77 6.28 25.05
N LYS A 392 -0.11 5.30 25.21
CA LYS A 392 -0.07 4.32 26.29
C LYS A 392 0.76 3.12 25.85
N LEU A 393 1.80 2.79 26.60
CA LEU A 393 2.63 1.60 26.38
C LEU A 393 1.92 0.36 26.96
N HIS A 394 1.89 -0.74 26.20
CA HIS A 394 1.29 -2.02 26.61
C HIS A 394 2.32 -3.12 26.77
N LEU A 395 3.19 -3.29 25.77
CA LEU A 395 4.27 -4.28 25.76
C LEU A 395 5.53 -3.63 25.20
N HIS A 396 6.68 -4.16 25.59
CA HIS A 396 7.96 -3.74 25.04
C HIS A 396 9.00 -4.85 25.20
N ASP A 397 10.04 -4.78 24.38
CA ASP A 397 11.33 -5.41 24.64
C ASP A 397 12.44 -4.38 24.33
N GLU A 398 13.69 -4.80 24.17
CA GLU A 398 14.77 -3.88 23.83
C GLU A 398 14.59 -3.20 22.45
N LYS A 399 13.96 -3.90 21.50
CA LYS A 399 13.90 -3.51 20.08
C LYS A 399 12.51 -3.06 19.64
N SER A 400 11.50 -3.15 20.51
CA SER A 400 10.11 -2.93 20.15
C SER A 400 9.28 -2.26 21.24
N LEU A 401 8.33 -1.43 20.81
CA LEU A 401 7.32 -0.79 21.66
C LEU A 401 5.94 -1.03 21.07
N ILE A 402 5.01 -1.52 21.89
CA ILE A 402 3.61 -1.78 21.54
C ILE A 402 2.75 -0.78 22.29
N MET A 403 2.06 0.09 21.56
CA MET A 403 1.37 1.24 22.15
C MET A 403 0.00 1.51 21.52
N THR A 404 -0.82 2.29 22.22
CA THR A 404 -2.09 2.84 21.71
C THR A 404 -2.13 4.35 21.93
N PRO A 405 -2.95 5.11 21.20
CA PRO A 405 -3.86 4.67 20.14
C PRO A 405 -3.17 4.54 18.78
N LEU A 406 -3.83 3.83 17.87
CA LEU A 406 -3.58 3.99 16.43
C LEU A 406 -4.19 5.31 15.96
N GLY A 407 -3.49 6.05 15.10
CA GLY A 407 -3.98 7.32 14.59
C GLY A 407 -3.41 7.68 13.23
N MET A 408 -3.92 8.79 12.67
CA MET A 408 -3.49 9.35 11.39
C MET A 408 -2.68 10.61 11.57
N LYS A 409 -1.69 10.84 10.69
CA LYS A 409 -0.90 12.09 10.71
C LYS A 409 -1.79 13.30 10.51
N VAL A 410 -1.51 14.37 11.25
CA VAL A 410 -2.29 15.60 11.18
C VAL A 410 -1.77 16.52 10.07
N LYS A 411 -2.67 16.95 9.17
CA LYS A 411 -2.36 17.92 8.09
C LYS A 411 -2.39 19.37 8.57
N SER A 412 -3.30 19.68 9.49
CA SER A 412 -3.51 20.99 10.12
C SER A 412 -4.01 20.78 11.54
N LEU A 413 -3.50 21.56 12.49
CA LEU A 413 -4.06 21.59 13.84
C LEU A 413 -5.40 22.32 13.81
N GLU A 414 -6.28 21.98 14.75
CA GLU A 414 -7.53 22.65 15.06
C GLU A 414 -7.39 23.46 16.35
N LYS A 415 -8.31 24.40 16.59
CA LYS A 415 -8.31 25.24 17.79
C LYS A 415 -8.24 24.41 19.08
N ARG A 416 -9.02 23.32 19.16
CA ARG A 416 -9.03 22.39 20.31
C ARG A 416 -7.71 21.65 20.53
N ASP A 417 -6.91 21.46 19.48
CA ASP A 417 -5.65 20.75 19.57
C ASP A 417 -4.59 21.61 20.27
N ILE A 418 -4.60 22.92 20.05
CA ILE A 418 -3.63 23.86 20.66
C ILE A 418 -3.66 23.76 22.18
N LYS A 419 -4.86 23.87 22.76
CA LYS A 419 -5.05 23.75 24.20
C LYS A 419 -4.56 22.40 24.71
N SER A 420 -5.01 21.31 24.08
CA SER A 420 -4.67 19.94 24.45
C SER A 420 -3.15 19.67 24.43
N ILE A 421 -2.46 20.13 23.39
CA ILE A 421 -1.01 19.98 23.25
C ILE A 421 -0.29 20.78 24.34
N ILE A 422 -0.62 22.06 24.52
CA ILE A 422 0.12 22.95 25.42
C ILE A 422 -0.09 22.56 26.89
N GLU A 423 -1.32 22.18 27.28
CA GLU A 423 -1.60 21.68 28.63
C GLU A 423 -0.85 20.36 28.91
N THR A 424 -0.76 19.48 27.92
CA THR A 424 0.04 18.25 28.04
C THR A 424 1.53 18.56 28.22
N LEU A 425 2.08 19.46 27.39
CA LEU A 425 3.48 19.89 27.51
C LEU A 425 3.78 20.55 28.85
N LYS A 426 2.84 21.35 29.39
CA LYS A 426 2.99 21.96 30.73
C LYS A 426 3.23 20.90 31.80
N ILE A 427 2.41 19.85 31.83
CA ILE A 427 2.54 18.74 32.80
C ILE A 427 3.86 17.97 32.58
N VAL A 428 4.23 17.72 31.32
CA VAL A 428 5.49 17.05 30.97
C VAL A 428 6.71 17.86 31.43
N HIS A 429 6.69 19.18 31.23
CA HIS A 429 7.75 20.08 31.64
C HIS A 429 7.85 20.21 33.17
N GLU A 430 6.73 20.12 33.90
CA GLU A 430 6.69 20.05 35.37
C GLU A 430 7.36 18.77 35.91
N LYS A 431 7.33 17.68 35.12
CA LYS A 431 8.08 16.44 35.39
C LYS A 431 9.54 16.49 34.91
N ASN A 432 10.05 17.66 34.55
CA ASN A 432 11.41 17.87 34.05
C ASN A 432 11.75 17.13 32.75
N ILE A 433 10.75 16.80 31.93
CA ILE A 433 10.97 16.18 30.62
C ILE A 433 10.86 17.27 29.54
N VAL A 434 11.76 17.25 28.55
CA VAL A 434 11.68 18.08 27.33
C VAL A 434 11.64 17.13 26.13
N HIS A 435 10.66 17.28 25.23
CA HIS A 435 10.41 16.41 24.08
C HIS A 435 11.50 16.49 23.01
N MET A 436 12.04 17.68 22.74
CA MET A 436 13.15 17.96 21.81
C MET A 436 12.90 17.71 20.30
N ASP A 437 11.89 16.93 19.93
CA ASP A 437 11.52 16.71 18.52
C ASP A 437 10.07 17.14 18.20
N LEU A 438 9.54 18.22 18.77
CA LEU A 438 8.18 18.67 18.44
C LEU A 438 8.12 19.22 17.02
N ARG A 439 7.42 18.50 16.13
CA ARG A 439 7.23 18.87 14.74
C ARG A 439 5.90 18.39 14.19
N ARG A 440 5.45 18.97 13.07
CA ARG A 440 4.19 18.60 12.40
C ARG A 440 3.98 17.09 12.16
N TYR A 441 5.06 16.32 12.08
CA TYR A 441 5.01 14.86 11.86
C TYR A 441 4.85 14.03 13.13
N ASN A 442 5.04 14.65 14.30
CA ASN A 442 4.98 14.00 15.61
C ASN A 442 3.64 14.28 16.31
N PHE A 443 2.62 14.66 15.53
CA PHE A 443 1.24 14.75 15.94
C PHE A 443 0.38 13.80 15.11
N ILE A 444 -0.42 12.97 15.78
CA ILE A 444 -1.43 12.13 15.16
C ILE A 444 -2.80 12.42 15.76
N ARG A 445 -3.86 12.17 15.00
CA ARG A 445 -5.24 12.17 15.49
C ARG A 445 -5.72 10.72 15.57
N ASP A 446 -6.21 10.31 16.73
CA ASP A 446 -6.80 8.99 16.90
C ASP A 446 -8.24 8.92 16.34
N TYR A 447 -8.88 7.75 16.47
CA TYR A 447 -10.25 7.53 15.99
C TYR A 447 -11.31 8.29 16.79
N ASP A 448 -10.99 8.76 18.00
CA ASP A 448 -11.85 9.61 18.83
C ASP A 448 -11.60 11.10 18.56
N GLU A 449 -10.93 11.41 17.45
CA GLU A 449 -10.58 12.75 16.99
C GLU A 449 -9.63 13.51 17.94
N LYS A 450 -8.93 12.79 18.82
CA LYS A 450 -8.03 13.36 19.82
C LYS A 450 -6.61 13.46 19.30
N ILE A 451 -5.98 14.61 19.55
CA ILE A 451 -4.58 14.84 19.21
C ILE A 451 -3.65 14.08 20.17
N ILE A 452 -2.63 13.42 19.64
CA ILE A 452 -1.64 12.65 20.40
C ILE A 452 -0.23 13.12 19.99
N ILE A 453 0.61 13.40 20.99
CA ILE A 453 2.02 13.76 20.83
C ILE A 453 2.86 12.47 20.86
N ILE A 454 3.56 12.17 19.77
CA ILE A 454 4.30 10.91 19.58
C ILE A 454 5.81 11.14 19.42
N ASP A 455 6.57 10.05 19.43
CA ASP A 455 8.03 10.01 19.16
C ASP A 455 8.88 10.68 20.25
N TRP A 456 8.80 10.12 21.46
CA TRP A 456 9.52 10.58 22.65
C TRP A 456 10.98 10.11 22.71
N GLY A 457 11.49 9.48 21.65
CA GLY A 457 12.81 8.84 21.64
C GLY A 457 13.99 9.81 21.75
N TYR A 458 13.80 11.08 21.40
CA TYR A 458 14.80 12.14 21.56
C TYR A 458 14.56 13.03 22.79
N SER A 459 13.55 12.71 23.59
CA SER A 459 13.28 13.47 24.80
C SER A 459 14.45 13.39 25.78
N THR A 460 14.57 14.41 26.62
CA THR A 460 15.70 14.59 27.54
C THR A 460 15.22 15.20 28.86
N THR A 461 16.13 15.31 29.84
CA THR A 461 15.83 15.97 31.10
C THR A 461 16.09 17.47 30.99
N LYS A 462 15.20 18.27 31.58
CA LYS A 462 15.33 19.72 31.68
C LYS A 462 16.65 20.11 32.36
N ASN A 463 17.28 21.17 31.84
CA ASN A 463 18.55 21.76 32.31
C ASN A 463 19.81 20.88 32.13
N GLU A 464 19.70 19.68 31.56
CA GLU A 464 20.88 18.97 31.10
C GLU A 464 21.48 19.66 29.87
N THR A 465 22.77 19.45 29.67
CA THR A 465 23.50 19.92 28.48
C THR A 465 23.99 18.70 27.71
N GLY A 466 23.85 18.72 26.38
CA GLY A 466 24.34 17.62 25.56
C GLY A 466 24.36 17.92 24.08
N ASP A 467 24.71 16.88 23.32
CA ASP A 467 24.72 16.92 21.86
C ASP A 467 23.30 16.93 21.30
N PHE A 468 23.12 17.66 20.21
CA PHE A 468 21.82 17.73 19.56
C PHE A 468 21.44 16.42 18.86
N ALA A 469 20.23 15.95 19.16
CA ALA A 469 19.56 14.89 18.43
C ALA A 469 18.10 15.30 18.17
N GLY A 470 17.69 15.30 16.90
CA GLY A 470 16.33 15.68 16.49
C GLY A 470 16.29 16.40 15.14
N ALA A 471 15.14 17.01 14.85
CA ALA A 471 14.89 17.80 13.65
C ALA A 471 15.28 19.29 13.83
N LEU A 472 15.99 19.88 12.87
CA LEU A 472 16.47 21.27 12.95
C LEU A 472 15.39 22.30 12.61
N GLU A 473 14.39 21.89 11.83
CA GLU A 473 13.42 22.71 11.11
C GLU A 473 12.72 23.73 12.01
N CYS A 474 12.46 23.36 13.26
CA CYS A 474 11.67 24.14 14.20
C CYS A 474 12.50 24.63 15.40
N MET A 475 13.81 24.40 15.43
CA MET A 475 14.67 24.76 16.56
C MET A 475 14.75 26.27 16.76
N PRO A 476 14.83 26.79 18.01
CA PRO A 476 15.00 28.22 18.30
C PRO A 476 16.26 28.85 17.67
N ASP A 477 16.25 30.16 17.45
CA ASP A 477 17.35 30.87 16.76
C ASP A 477 18.68 30.84 17.51
N ASP A 478 18.67 30.93 18.84
CA ASP A 478 19.84 30.77 19.71
C ASP A 478 20.40 29.34 19.66
N ILE A 479 19.53 28.33 19.70
CA ILE A 479 19.92 26.93 19.55
C ILE A 479 20.56 26.70 18.16
N LEU A 480 19.93 27.20 17.09
CA LEU A 480 20.49 27.12 15.74
C LEU A 480 21.86 27.80 15.62
N LYS A 481 22.10 28.92 16.33
CA LYS A 481 23.41 29.58 16.39
C LYS A 481 24.45 28.71 17.08
N SER A 482 24.14 28.16 18.26
CA SER A 482 25.04 27.25 18.96
C SER A 482 25.37 26.02 18.12
N LEU A 483 24.38 25.41 17.47
CA LEU A 483 24.60 24.27 16.56
C LEU A 483 25.44 24.65 15.33
N ALA A 484 25.26 25.84 14.77
CA ALA A 484 26.08 26.34 13.68
C ALA A 484 27.54 26.58 14.09
N ASN A 485 27.80 26.81 15.38
CA ASN A 485 29.14 26.93 15.95
C ASN A 485 29.72 25.57 16.37
N GLY A 486 28.87 24.56 16.60
CA GLY A 486 29.26 23.25 17.15
C GLY A 486 29.34 23.26 18.67
N GLU A 487 28.54 24.10 19.31
CA GLU A 487 28.39 24.18 20.76
C GLU A 487 27.29 23.21 21.23
N PRO A 488 27.41 22.65 22.45
CA PRO A 488 26.34 21.86 23.04
C PRO A 488 25.14 22.72 23.37
N ILE A 489 23.99 22.09 23.60
CA ILE A 489 22.73 22.78 23.89
C ILE A 489 22.25 22.47 25.29
N THR A 490 21.73 23.49 25.98
CA THR A 490 21.05 23.31 27.27
C THR A 490 19.56 23.11 27.03
N TYR A 491 19.04 21.96 27.46
CA TYR A 491 17.66 21.59 27.21
C TYR A 491 16.70 22.37 28.10
N SER A 492 15.67 22.94 27.47
CA SER A 492 14.69 23.78 28.17
C SER A 492 13.29 23.57 27.58
N PRO A 493 12.23 23.57 28.41
CA PRO A 493 10.83 23.62 27.99
C PRO A 493 10.51 24.66 26.91
N ARG A 494 11.27 25.75 26.88
CA ARG A 494 11.15 26.80 25.87
C ARG A 494 11.37 26.26 24.46
N ILE A 495 12.30 25.33 24.30
CA ILE A 495 12.63 24.72 23.01
C ILE A 495 11.37 24.07 22.43
N ASP A 496 10.67 23.26 23.23
CA ASP A 496 9.45 22.58 22.83
C ASP A 496 8.35 23.56 22.41
N LEU A 497 8.09 24.62 23.19
CA LEU A 497 7.05 25.59 22.86
C LEU A 497 7.37 26.36 21.57
N ILE A 498 8.63 26.73 21.34
CA ILE A 498 9.06 27.38 20.09
C ILE A 498 8.95 26.41 18.91
N CYS A 499 9.35 25.15 19.11
CA CYS A 499 9.21 24.10 18.10
C CYS A 499 7.74 23.88 17.71
N LEU A 500 6.83 23.86 18.68
CA LEU A 500 5.38 23.81 18.44
C LEU A 500 4.89 25.01 17.61
N VAL A 501 5.25 26.23 18.01
CA VAL A 501 4.87 27.47 17.29
C VAL A 501 5.35 27.44 15.85
N ARG A 502 6.62 27.06 15.63
CA ARG A 502 7.23 26.95 14.30
C ARG A 502 6.57 25.86 13.47
N SER A 503 6.23 24.73 14.08
CA SER A 503 5.49 23.65 13.41
C SER A 503 4.13 24.12 12.92
N PHE A 504 3.40 24.82 13.78
CA PHE A 504 2.09 25.35 13.42
C PHE A 504 2.18 26.41 12.32
N TYR A 505 3.18 27.32 12.39
CA TYR A 505 3.47 28.26 11.31
C TYR A 505 3.66 27.56 9.96
N LEU A 506 4.48 26.50 9.93
CA LEU A 506 4.77 25.76 8.69
C LEU A 506 3.54 25.02 8.16
N MET A 507 2.67 24.52 9.04
CA MET A 507 1.42 23.87 8.64
C MET A 507 0.42 24.87 8.04
N LEU A 508 0.32 26.06 8.64
CA LEU A 508 -0.61 27.12 8.23
C LEU A 508 -0.18 27.79 6.91
N HIS A 509 1.08 28.23 6.86
CA HIS A 509 1.55 29.06 5.75
C HIS A 509 2.09 28.28 4.56
N LYS A 510 2.43 26.99 4.75
CA LYS A 510 3.01 26.12 3.71
C LYS A 510 3.99 26.88 2.80
N PRO A 511 5.00 27.58 3.38
CA PRO A 511 5.91 28.40 2.61
C PRO A 511 6.48 27.55 1.49
N ALA A 512 6.52 28.12 0.27
CA ALA A 512 6.79 27.37 -0.97
C ALA A 512 7.85 26.31 -0.71
N ASN A 513 7.45 25.04 -0.89
CA ASN A 513 8.20 23.85 -0.50
C ASN A 513 9.70 23.95 -0.86
N THR A 514 10.04 24.62 -1.96
CA THR A 514 11.41 24.89 -2.40
C THR A 514 12.30 25.67 -1.42
N ALA A 515 11.79 26.59 -0.59
CA ALA A 515 12.63 27.36 0.34
C ALA A 515 13.18 26.52 1.50
N MET A 516 12.38 25.56 1.98
CA MET A 516 12.76 24.65 3.06
C MET A 516 13.29 23.31 2.53
N GLU A 517 12.82 22.83 1.37
CA GLU A 517 13.37 21.65 0.67
C GLU A 517 14.78 21.90 0.10
N ARG A 518 15.13 23.15 -0.25
CA ARG A 518 16.51 23.52 -0.62
C ARG A 518 17.49 23.31 0.54
N ILE A 519 17.01 23.24 1.79
CA ILE A 519 17.78 22.78 2.95
C ILE A 519 17.80 21.24 2.89
N SER A 520 18.34 20.68 1.81
CA SER A 520 18.31 19.25 1.55
C SER A 520 19.07 18.49 2.63
N PHE A 521 18.33 17.70 3.42
CA PHE A 521 18.83 16.89 4.53
C PHE A 521 19.82 15.80 4.10
N ASP A 522 19.75 15.40 2.83
CA ASP A 522 20.56 14.35 2.20
C ASP A 522 21.73 14.88 1.34
N LYS A 523 21.79 16.20 1.06
CA LYS A 523 22.76 16.77 0.10
C LYS A 523 23.74 17.77 0.69
N ILE A 524 23.49 18.26 1.91
CA ILE A 524 24.44 19.12 2.63
C ILE A 524 25.14 18.26 3.68
N PRO A 525 26.38 17.79 3.43
CA PRO A 525 27.10 16.94 4.38
C PRO A 525 27.44 17.67 5.69
N ASP A 526 27.47 19.00 5.69
CA ASP A 526 27.77 19.80 6.87
C ASP A 526 26.51 20.20 7.66
N PHE A 527 26.33 19.55 8.81
CA PHE A 527 25.32 19.87 9.81
C PHE A 527 25.30 21.37 10.21
N LYS A 528 26.46 22.03 10.27
CA LYS A 528 26.57 23.45 10.65
C LYS A 528 25.98 24.37 9.58
N LEU A 529 26.25 24.09 8.30
CA LEU A 529 25.66 24.84 7.17
C LEU A 529 24.14 24.71 7.13
N ARG A 530 23.61 23.53 7.50
CA ARG A 530 22.17 23.30 7.61
C ARG A 530 21.55 24.16 8.71
N ALA A 531 22.14 24.19 9.90
CA ALA A 531 21.69 25.05 11.00
C ALA A 531 21.66 26.54 10.58
N LYS A 532 22.70 27.02 9.89
CA LYS A 532 22.75 28.40 9.33
C LYS A 532 21.63 28.67 8.32
N SER A 533 21.34 27.71 7.44
CA SER A 533 20.28 27.85 6.43
C SER A 533 18.89 27.96 7.08
N VAL A 534 18.62 27.13 8.08
CA VAL A 534 17.36 27.18 8.85
C VAL A 534 17.25 28.49 9.65
N LEU A 535 18.36 28.97 10.22
CA LEU A 535 18.40 30.26 10.92
C LEU A 535 18.06 31.42 9.97
N THR A 536 18.62 31.43 8.76
CA THR A 536 18.32 32.44 7.73
C THR A 536 16.85 32.40 7.30
N PHE A 537 16.25 31.22 7.22
CA PHE A 537 14.81 31.11 6.96
C PHE A 537 14.00 31.80 8.08
N TRP A 538 14.28 31.46 9.34
CA TRP A 538 13.52 32.02 10.47
C TRP A 538 13.84 33.48 10.80
N SER A 539 14.93 34.06 10.27
CA SER A 539 15.21 35.48 10.43
C SER A 539 14.23 36.36 9.65
N SER A 540 13.65 35.84 8.56
CA SER A 540 12.71 36.54 7.68
C SER A 540 11.24 36.12 7.86
N HIS A 541 10.97 34.96 8.46
CA HIS A 541 9.62 34.40 8.61
C HIS A 541 9.07 34.51 10.04
N GLY A 542 7.75 34.52 10.19
CA GLY A 542 7.09 34.58 11.49
C GLY A 542 7.39 35.88 12.27
N LYS A 543 7.63 37.00 11.59
CA LYS A 543 8.00 38.28 12.22
C LYS A 543 6.85 39.29 12.33
N SER A 544 5.60 38.92 12.03
CA SER A 544 4.45 39.81 12.21
C SER A 544 4.22 40.15 13.68
N LYS A 545 3.48 41.22 13.97
CA LYS A 545 3.14 41.62 15.35
C LYS A 545 2.51 40.47 16.15
N LEU A 546 1.63 39.71 15.49
CA LEU A 546 0.97 38.54 16.08
C LEU A 546 1.97 37.43 16.42
N TRP A 547 2.79 37.02 15.46
CA TRP A 547 3.79 35.97 15.67
C TRP A 547 4.85 36.36 16.71
N ARG A 548 5.27 37.63 16.76
CA ARG A 548 6.17 38.13 17.81
C ARG A 548 5.58 37.94 19.21
N LYS A 549 4.29 38.24 19.39
CA LYS A 549 3.58 38.00 20.66
C LYS A 549 3.57 36.51 21.00
N VAL A 550 3.21 35.64 20.05
CA VAL A 550 3.22 34.19 20.25
C VAL A 550 4.61 33.69 20.67
N TYR A 551 5.67 34.11 19.98
CA TYR A 551 7.05 33.76 20.34
C TYR A 551 7.45 34.28 21.73
N GLN A 552 7.00 35.47 22.12
CA GLN A 552 7.28 36.03 23.43
C GLN A 552 6.63 35.19 24.55
N GLU A 553 5.37 34.81 24.40
CA GLU A 553 4.69 33.96 25.40
C GLU A 553 5.35 32.58 25.51
N ALA A 554 5.78 31.99 24.38
CA ALA A 554 6.51 30.73 24.36
C ALA A 554 7.90 30.85 25.04
N ASN A 555 8.66 31.90 24.74
CA ASN A 555 9.97 32.15 25.37
C ASN A 555 9.87 32.33 26.89
N ASN A 556 8.82 32.98 27.35
CA ASN A 556 8.59 33.28 28.77
C ASN A 556 7.86 32.15 29.51
N LEU A 557 7.62 31.00 28.86
CA LEU A 557 6.89 29.85 29.40
C LEU A 557 5.50 30.21 29.94
N LYS A 558 4.81 31.14 29.28
CA LYS A 558 3.44 31.57 29.64
C LYS A 558 2.41 30.73 28.90
N TYR A 559 2.26 29.45 29.30
CA TYR A 559 1.39 28.46 28.65
C TYR A 559 -0.03 28.96 28.36
N ASP A 560 -0.72 29.51 29.36
CA ASP A 560 -2.12 29.95 29.21
C ASP A 560 -2.25 31.14 28.24
N ASN A 561 -1.27 32.04 28.24
CA ASN A 561 -1.23 33.16 27.28
C ASN A 561 -0.87 32.68 25.88
N LEU A 562 0.02 31.68 25.76
CA LEU A 562 0.40 31.08 24.49
C LEU A 562 -0.80 30.41 23.83
N ILE A 563 -1.63 29.68 24.59
CA ILE A 563 -2.90 29.10 24.11
C ILE A 563 -3.76 30.22 23.53
N LYS A 564 -4.07 31.26 24.31
CA LYS A 564 -4.90 32.40 23.85
C LYS A 564 -4.32 33.09 22.61
N ALA A 565 -3.00 33.23 22.53
CA ALA A 565 -2.34 33.89 21.40
C ALA A 565 -2.41 33.05 20.12
N LEU A 566 -2.28 31.73 20.22
CA LEU A 566 -2.39 30.81 19.08
C LEU A 566 -3.84 30.57 18.64
N GLU A 567 -4.78 30.59 19.57
CA GLU A 567 -6.21 30.45 19.28
C GLU A 567 -6.78 31.58 18.42
N VAL A 568 -6.12 32.74 18.38
CA VAL A 568 -6.49 33.88 17.51
C VAL A 568 -6.19 33.60 16.02
N LEU A 569 -5.39 32.58 15.72
CA LEU A 569 -5.05 32.18 14.34
C LEU A 569 -6.10 31.27 13.68
N PHE A 570 -7.14 30.89 14.43
CA PHE A 570 -8.31 30.12 13.99
C PHE A 570 -9.51 31.05 13.91
#